data_AF-A0A943JWA8-F1
#
_entry.id   AF-A0A943JWA8-F1
#
_cell.length_a   1.000
_cell.length_b   1.000
_cell.length_c   1.000
_cell.angle_alpha   90.00
_cell.angle_beta   90.00
_cell.angle_gamma   90.00
#
_symmetry.space_group_name_H-M   'P 1'
#
loop_
_entity.id
_entity.type
_entity.pdbx_description
1 polymer ?
#
loop_
_entity_poly.entity_id
_entity_poly.type
_entity_poly.pdbx_seq_one_letter_code
_entity_poly.pdbx_strand_id
1 'polypeptide(L)'
;MKKAFTLAEILITLGIIGVVAAMTLPVITQKIEKVVLKNQIKKSYSYLSQIQQKVMFEWGDALLISEGFGYKNFNDAMLGSMKIIKKCERDALAKGCVPRYIGLNLTQCSGFNETNVYYNKTVYVLADGEIIMPYNADWRSLWLIDVNGLKGPNKAGYDLFDVAFDSSNKRLSFRGKGCLNQGNPPPVTGGLDDYKDIEKW
;
A
#
# COMPACT_ATOMS: atom_id res chain seq x y z
N MET A 1 30.16 -17.33 -52.78
CA MET A 1 30.95 -16.95 -51.59
C MET A 1 29.97 -16.59 -50.48
N LYS A 2 30.00 -17.27 -49.33
CA LYS A 2 29.18 -16.88 -48.17
C LYS A 2 29.89 -15.73 -47.45
N LYS A 3 29.28 -14.54 -47.43
CA LYS A 3 29.77 -13.42 -46.61
C LYS A 3 29.53 -13.78 -45.15
N ALA A 4 30.60 -13.94 -44.37
CA ALA A 4 30.54 -14.11 -42.93
C ALA A 4 30.87 -12.77 -42.26
N PHE A 5 30.21 -12.46 -41.16
CA PHE A 5 30.52 -11.27 -40.36
C PHE A 5 31.90 -11.39 -39.74
N THR A 6 32.65 -10.29 -39.77
CA THR A 6 33.94 -10.19 -39.06
C THR A 6 33.71 -10.07 -37.57
N LEU A 7 34.71 -10.48 -36.78
CA LEU A 7 34.68 -10.31 -35.32
C LEU A 7 34.51 -8.83 -34.93
N ALA A 8 35.15 -7.92 -35.67
CA ALA A 8 35.05 -6.48 -35.43
C ALA A 8 33.62 -5.95 -35.66
N GLU A 9 32.93 -6.40 -36.71
CA GLU A 9 31.53 -6.03 -36.96
C GLU A 9 30.59 -6.50 -35.84
N ILE A 10 30.79 -7.72 -35.31
CA ILE A 10 29.99 -8.23 -34.19
C ILE A 10 30.28 -7.44 -32.89
N LEU A 11 31.54 -7.09 -32.62
CA LEU A 11 31.89 -6.33 -31.41
C LEU A 11 31.32 -4.90 -31.44
N ILE A 12 31.37 -4.23 -32.60
CA ILE A 12 30.81 -2.88 -32.74
C ILE A 12 29.29 -2.92 -32.58
N THR A 13 28.61 -3.90 -33.20
CA THR A 13 27.15 -4.03 -33.09
C THR A 13 26.69 -4.36 -31.67
N LEU A 14 27.36 -5.28 -30.97
CA LEU A 14 27.10 -5.56 -29.55
C LEU A 14 27.42 -4.35 -28.66
N GLY A 15 28.48 -3.60 -28.96
CA GLY A 15 28.82 -2.36 -28.25
C GLY A 15 27.72 -1.30 -28.37
N ILE A 16 27.21 -1.06 -29.58
CA ILE A 16 26.12 -0.09 -29.83
C ILE A 16 24.83 -0.53 -29.12
N ILE A 17 24.43 -1.80 -29.28
CA ILE A 17 23.24 -2.34 -28.60
C ILE A 17 23.40 -2.24 -27.08
N GLY A 18 24.60 -2.52 -26.55
CA GLY A 18 24.90 -2.41 -25.13
C GLY A 18 24.71 -0.99 -24.58
N VAL A 19 25.21 0.02 -25.28
CA VAL A 19 25.05 1.44 -24.87
C VAL A 19 23.59 1.86 -24.93
N VAL A 20 22.89 1.54 -26.03
CA VAL A 20 21.47 1.90 -26.18
C VAL A 20 20.60 1.20 -25.13
N ALA A 21 20.85 -0.08 -24.85
CA ALA A 21 20.16 -0.83 -23.80
C ALA A 21 20.41 -0.22 -22.42
N ALA A 22 21.66 0.14 -22.10
CA ALA A 22 22.02 0.75 -20.81
C ALA A 22 21.30 2.09 -20.56
N MET A 23 21.07 2.89 -21.61
CA MET A 23 20.36 4.16 -21.49
C MET A 23 18.83 3.99 -21.43
N THR A 24 18.29 2.95 -22.07
CA THR A 24 16.84 2.76 -22.21
C THR A 24 16.22 1.91 -21.10
N LEU A 25 16.94 0.89 -20.60
CA LEU A 25 16.44 -0.01 -19.57
C LEU A 25 15.99 0.73 -18.29
N PRO A 26 16.78 1.66 -17.71
CA PRO A 26 16.37 2.35 -16.48
C PRO A 26 15.10 3.20 -16.65
N VAL A 27 14.90 3.80 -17.83
CA VAL A 27 13.73 4.64 -18.12
C VAL A 27 12.47 3.79 -18.24
N ILE A 28 12.58 2.66 -18.92
CA ILE A 28 11.45 1.73 -19.12
C ILE A 28 11.06 1.09 -17.78
N THR A 29 12.03 0.63 -16.98
CA THR A 29 11.74 0.00 -15.68
C THR A 29 11.01 0.96 -14.74
N GLN A 30 11.49 2.21 -14.62
CA GLN A 30 10.82 3.23 -13.82
C GLN A 30 9.38 3.49 -14.27
N LYS A 31 9.12 3.49 -15.59
CA LYS A 31 7.75 3.69 -16.12
C LYS A 31 6.85 2.50 -15.82
N ILE A 32 7.36 1.27 -15.97
CA ILE A 32 6.62 0.05 -15.65
C ILE A 32 6.26 0.02 -14.17
N GLU A 33 7.22 0.28 -13.28
CA GLU A 33 7.00 0.31 -11.83
C GLU A 33 5.87 1.28 -11.45
N LYS A 34 5.86 2.49 -12.02
CA LYS A 34 4.78 3.47 -11.79
C LYS A 34 3.41 2.97 -12.28
N VAL A 35 3.35 2.31 -13.45
CA VAL A 35 2.09 1.78 -13.97
C VAL A 35 1.58 0.61 -13.12
N VAL A 36 2.48 -0.28 -12.70
CA VAL A 36 2.16 -1.41 -11.83
C VAL A 36 1.63 -0.90 -10.49
N LEU A 37 2.34 0.05 -9.86
CA LEU A 37 1.91 0.65 -8.61
C LEU A 37 0.53 1.30 -8.72
N LYS A 38 0.31 2.12 -9.77
CA LYS A 38 -1.00 2.73 -10.02
C LYS A 38 -2.12 1.69 -10.06
N ASN A 39 -1.89 0.58 -10.74
CA ASN A 39 -2.88 -0.50 -10.85
C ASN A 39 -3.08 -1.24 -9.53
N GLN A 40 -2.03 -1.42 -8.73
CA GLN A 40 -2.12 -2.01 -7.39
C GLN A 40 -2.96 -1.13 -6.45
N ILE A 41 -2.71 0.18 -6.43
CA ILE A 41 -3.49 1.11 -5.59
C ILE A 41 -4.96 1.14 -6.04
N LYS A 42 -5.22 1.20 -7.36
CA LYS A 42 -6.58 1.09 -7.93
C LYS A 42 -7.30 -0.15 -7.44
N LYS A 43 -6.62 -1.30 -7.57
CA LYS A 43 -7.16 -2.59 -7.18
C LYS A 43 -7.51 -2.62 -5.69
N SER A 44 -6.58 -2.19 -4.83
CA SER A 44 -6.80 -2.10 -3.38
C SER A 44 -8.00 -1.20 -3.07
N TYR A 45 -8.06 0.01 -3.64
CA TYR A 45 -9.19 0.93 -3.46
C TYR A 45 -10.53 0.31 -3.87
N SER A 46 -10.61 -0.27 -5.07
CA SER A 46 -11.83 -0.93 -5.55
C SER A 46 -12.21 -2.13 -4.69
N TYR A 47 -11.24 -2.91 -4.21
CA TYR A 47 -11.48 -4.06 -3.35
C TYR A 47 -12.03 -3.63 -1.99
N LEU A 48 -11.40 -2.67 -1.33
CA LEU A 48 -11.88 -2.14 -0.05
C LEU A 48 -13.23 -1.45 -0.19
N SER A 49 -13.47 -0.72 -1.28
CA SER A 49 -14.78 -0.09 -1.53
C SER A 49 -15.89 -1.12 -1.70
N GLN A 50 -15.62 -2.25 -2.38
CA GLN A 50 -16.58 -3.35 -2.48
C GLN A 50 -16.86 -4.00 -1.13
N ILE A 51 -15.82 -4.23 -0.31
CA ILE A 51 -16.00 -4.77 1.04
C ILE A 51 -16.77 -3.79 1.92
N GLN A 52 -16.47 -2.50 1.84
CA GLN A 52 -17.18 -1.45 2.57
C GLN A 52 -18.67 -1.48 2.21
N GLN A 53 -19.02 -1.52 0.93
CA GLN A 53 -20.41 -1.61 0.48
C GLN A 53 -21.10 -2.88 1.00
N LYS A 54 -20.41 -4.03 0.97
CA LYS A 54 -20.92 -5.28 1.52
C LYS A 54 -21.20 -5.17 3.03
N VAL A 55 -20.23 -4.67 3.79
CA VAL A 55 -20.36 -4.46 5.25
C VAL A 55 -21.48 -3.45 5.53
N MET A 56 -21.59 -2.38 4.76
CA MET A 56 -22.67 -1.40 4.88
C MET A 56 -24.04 -1.95 4.48
N PHE A 57 -24.12 -2.93 3.59
CA PHE A 57 -25.37 -3.58 3.24
C PHE A 57 -25.82 -4.55 4.34
N GLU A 58 -24.89 -5.35 4.85
CA GLU A 58 -25.16 -6.35 5.89
C GLU A 58 -25.39 -5.72 7.28
N TRP A 59 -24.72 -4.60 7.57
CA TRP A 59 -24.70 -3.95 8.89
C TRP A 59 -25.16 -2.48 8.86
N GLY A 60 -25.80 -2.06 7.76
CA GLY A 60 -26.14 -0.65 7.48
C GLY A 60 -26.92 0.06 8.57
N ASP A 61 -27.88 -0.63 9.18
CA ASP A 61 -28.68 -0.07 10.28
C ASP A 61 -27.88 0.08 11.57
N ALA A 62 -26.88 -0.78 11.82
CA ALA A 62 -25.97 -0.66 12.96
C ALA A 62 -24.99 0.52 12.80
N LEU A 63 -24.72 0.96 11.57
CA LEU A 63 -23.93 2.16 11.26
C LEU A 63 -24.76 3.47 11.34
N LEU A 64 -26.10 3.37 11.39
CA LEU A 64 -27.03 4.50 11.45
C LEU A 64 -27.38 4.93 12.88
N ILE A 65 -27.25 4.04 13.86
CA ILE A 65 -27.33 4.39 15.27
C ILE A 65 -25.99 4.99 15.71
N SER A 66 -25.96 6.32 15.63
CA SER A 66 -25.12 7.16 16.47
C SER A 66 -24.98 6.49 17.85
N GLU A 67 -23.73 6.23 18.23
CA GLU A 67 -23.27 5.67 19.51
C GLU A 67 -23.01 4.15 19.59
N GLY A 68 -23.37 3.33 18.60
CA GLY A 68 -23.32 1.86 18.77
C GLY A 68 -22.19 1.09 18.08
N PHE A 69 -21.82 1.46 16.85
CA PHE A 69 -20.81 0.72 16.10
C PHE A 69 -19.43 1.34 16.31
N GLY A 70 -18.76 0.95 17.39
CA GLY A 70 -17.38 1.35 17.62
C GLY A 70 -16.51 1.00 16.40
N TYR A 71 -15.53 1.85 16.08
CA TYR A 71 -14.59 1.63 14.96
C TYR A 71 -13.92 0.26 14.97
N LYS A 72 -13.81 -0.35 16.16
CA LYS A 72 -13.40 -1.74 16.33
C LYS A 72 -14.33 -2.74 15.61
N ASN A 73 -15.65 -2.63 15.78
CA ASN A 73 -16.61 -3.55 15.16
C ASN A 73 -16.62 -3.41 13.64
N PHE A 74 -16.47 -2.17 13.14
CA PHE A 74 -16.27 -1.93 11.71
C PHE A 74 -15.00 -2.61 11.19
N ASN A 75 -13.91 -2.50 11.94
CA ASN A 75 -12.66 -3.17 11.57
C ASN A 75 -12.80 -4.69 11.56
N ASP A 76 -13.44 -5.25 12.57
CA ASP A 76 -13.69 -6.69 12.67
C ASP A 76 -14.59 -7.19 11.52
N ALA A 77 -15.64 -6.45 11.17
CA ALA A 77 -16.55 -6.79 10.05
C ALA A 77 -15.86 -6.70 8.68
N MET A 78 -15.06 -5.64 8.45
CA MET A 78 -14.26 -5.49 7.24
C MET A 78 -13.26 -6.64 7.11
N LEU A 79 -12.51 -6.95 8.17
CA LEU A 79 -11.55 -8.06 8.18
C LEU A 79 -12.24 -9.42 7.97
N GLY A 80 -13.43 -9.61 8.54
CA GLY A 80 -14.22 -10.83 8.34
C GLY A 80 -14.71 -11.04 6.90
N SER A 81 -14.85 -9.97 6.13
CA SER A 81 -15.19 -10.04 4.70
C SER A 81 -13.97 -10.10 3.77
N MET A 82 -12.76 -10.00 4.30
CA MET A 82 -11.51 -10.04 3.55
C MET A 82 -10.96 -11.47 3.39
N LYS A 83 -10.25 -11.72 2.29
CA LYS A 83 -9.56 -13.00 2.05
C LYS A 83 -8.16 -12.99 2.67
N ILE A 84 -8.11 -13.16 3.99
CA ILE A 84 -6.86 -13.19 4.76
C ILE A 84 -6.22 -14.57 4.68
N ILE A 85 -4.94 -14.64 4.31
CA ILE A 85 -4.17 -15.90 4.25
C ILE A 85 -3.22 -16.08 5.43
N LYS A 86 -2.80 -14.98 6.06
CA LYS A 86 -1.86 -15.01 7.19
C LYS A 86 -2.19 -13.91 8.17
N LYS A 87 -2.22 -14.25 9.45
CA LYS A 87 -2.39 -13.33 10.58
C LYS A 87 -1.15 -13.40 11.45
N CYS A 88 -0.48 -12.28 11.66
CA CYS A 88 0.65 -12.17 12.57
C CYS A 88 0.26 -11.35 13.79
N GLU A 89 -0.01 -12.01 14.89
CA GLU A 89 -0.24 -11.37 16.19
C GLU A 89 1.11 -11.09 16.85
N ARG A 90 1.50 -9.81 16.95
CA ARG A 90 2.81 -9.38 17.49
C ARG A 90 4.01 -9.91 16.68
N ASP A 91 5.14 -9.22 16.82
CA ASP A 91 6.41 -9.56 16.15
C ASP A 91 6.26 -9.81 14.64
N ALA A 92 5.43 -8.98 13.98
CA ALA A 92 5.10 -9.12 12.57
C ALA A 92 6.33 -9.07 11.66
N LEU A 93 7.37 -8.31 12.07
CA LEU A 93 8.65 -8.25 11.35
C LEU A 93 9.38 -9.60 11.42
N ALA A 94 9.50 -10.18 12.62
CA ALA A 94 10.17 -11.47 12.82
C ALA A 94 9.41 -12.63 12.15
N LYS A 95 8.08 -12.55 12.12
CA LYS A 95 7.20 -13.54 11.46
C LYS A 95 7.12 -13.36 9.94
N GLY A 96 7.80 -12.36 9.38
CA GLY A 96 7.80 -12.08 7.94
C GLY A 96 6.42 -11.73 7.40
N CYS A 97 5.59 -11.02 8.18
CA CYS A 97 4.32 -10.46 7.72
C CYS A 97 4.46 -9.03 7.21
N VAL A 98 5.51 -8.31 7.62
CA VAL A 98 5.82 -6.96 7.16
C VAL A 98 7.30 -6.86 6.76
N PRO A 99 7.63 -6.05 5.76
CA PRO A 99 8.99 -5.64 5.51
C PRO A 99 9.39 -4.51 6.47
N ARG A 100 10.68 -4.11 6.45
CA ARG A 100 11.09 -2.84 7.05
C ARG A 100 10.69 -1.70 6.15
N TYR A 101 9.88 -0.80 6.68
CA TYR A 101 9.40 0.39 6.00
C TYR A 101 10.37 1.56 6.14
N ILE A 102 10.60 2.27 5.04
CA ILE A 102 11.32 3.53 5.02
C ILE A 102 10.30 4.67 5.24
N GLY A 103 10.55 5.53 6.23
CA GLY A 103 9.70 6.70 6.50
C GLY A 103 8.52 6.46 7.47
N LEU A 104 8.54 5.36 8.23
CA LEU A 104 7.50 5.01 9.22
C LEU A 104 7.64 5.76 10.57
N ASN A 105 8.55 6.71 10.71
CA ASN A 105 8.68 7.48 11.96
C ASN A 105 7.57 8.54 12.04
N LEU A 106 6.44 8.19 12.65
CA LEU A 106 5.24 9.02 12.71
C LEU A 106 5.09 9.66 14.09
N THR A 107 5.02 10.99 14.14
CA THR A 107 4.86 11.75 15.38
C THR A 107 3.40 12.02 15.74
N GLN A 108 2.49 12.21 14.76
CA GLN A 108 1.06 12.46 15.06
C GLN A 108 0.19 11.21 15.14
N CYS A 109 0.65 10.07 14.63
CA CYS A 109 -0.07 8.80 14.69
C CYS A 109 0.75 7.74 15.43
N SER A 110 0.82 7.89 16.75
CA SER A 110 1.59 7.01 17.66
C SER A 110 1.25 5.52 17.49
N GLY A 111 0.02 5.22 17.10
CA GLY A 111 -0.43 3.86 16.77
C GLY A 111 0.34 3.17 15.64
N PHE A 112 0.98 3.93 14.77
CA PHE A 112 1.63 3.42 13.56
C PHE A 112 3.14 3.64 13.54
N ASN A 113 3.75 3.87 14.71
CA ASN A 113 5.21 3.90 14.82
C ASN A 113 5.83 2.51 14.59
N GLU A 114 7.15 2.47 14.39
CA GLU A 114 7.91 1.24 14.15
C GLU A 114 7.65 0.18 15.23
N THR A 115 7.67 0.56 16.51
CA THR A 115 7.47 -0.38 17.61
C THR A 115 6.12 -1.07 17.51
N ASN A 116 5.06 -0.30 17.22
CA ASN A 116 3.72 -0.82 17.12
C ASN A 116 3.53 -1.70 15.89
N VAL A 117 4.00 -1.25 14.73
CA VAL A 117 3.87 -2.00 13.47
C VAL A 117 4.68 -3.30 13.51
N TYR A 118 5.90 -3.27 14.06
CA TYR A 118 6.79 -4.43 14.01
C TYR A 118 6.59 -5.41 15.16
N TYR A 119 6.21 -4.95 16.36
CA TYR A 119 6.23 -5.81 17.56
C TYR A 119 4.89 -5.93 18.27
N ASN A 120 4.04 -4.90 18.30
CA ASN A 120 2.86 -4.91 19.18
C ASN A 120 1.54 -5.21 18.45
N LYS A 121 1.39 -4.83 17.19
CA LYS A 121 0.11 -4.92 16.48
C LYS A 121 -0.06 -6.25 15.75
N THR A 122 -1.33 -6.53 15.45
CA THR A 122 -1.71 -7.61 14.57
C THR A 122 -1.69 -7.13 13.13
N VAL A 123 -0.98 -7.87 12.29
CA VAL A 123 -0.88 -7.64 10.85
C VAL A 123 -1.62 -8.74 10.10
N TYR A 124 -2.35 -8.37 9.07
CA TYR A 124 -3.08 -9.28 8.19
C TYR A 124 -2.48 -9.24 6.80
N VAL A 125 -2.20 -10.40 6.21
CA VAL A 125 -1.75 -10.54 4.82
C VAL A 125 -2.88 -11.15 4.02
N LEU A 126 -3.26 -10.47 2.95
CA LEU A 126 -4.31 -10.89 2.03
C LEU A 126 -3.79 -11.88 0.99
N ALA A 127 -4.72 -12.62 0.36
CA ALA A 127 -4.42 -13.64 -0.64
C ALA A 127 -3.64 -13.11 -1.86
N ASP A 128 -3.75 -11.82 -2.16
CA ASP A 128 -3.04 -11.16 -3.25
C ASP A 128 -1.72 -10.51 -2.85
N GLY A 129 -1.32 -10.66 -1.58
CA GLY A 129 -0.07 -10.15 -1.03
C GLY A 129 -0.16 -8.77 -0.40
N GLU A 130 -1.31 -8.10 -0.46
CA GLU A 130 -1.54 -6.83 0.24
C GLU A 130 -1.49 -7.03 1.75
N ILE A 131 -0.89 -6.08 2.47
CA ILE A 131 -0.77 -6.12 3.93
C ILE A 131 -1.66 -5.06 4.54
N ILE A 132 -2.46 -5.46 5.53
CA ILE A 132 -3.41 -4.62 6.23
C ILE A 132 -3.10 -4.58 7.72
N MET A 133 -3.09 -3.37 8.25
CA MET A 133 -2.75 -3.10 9.64
C MET A 133 -3.80 -2.15 10.24
N PRO A 134 -4.85 -2.68 10.88
CA PRO A 134 -5.88 -1.86 11.47
C PRO A 134 -5.36 -1.16 12.73
N TYR A 135 -5.82 0.07 12.92
CA TYR A 135 -5.66 0.88 14.11
C TYR A 135 -7.00 1.46 14.51
N ASN A 136 -7.41 1.13 15.74
CA ASN A 136 -8.61 1.71 16.32
C ASN A 136 -8.19 3.03 16.98
N ALA A 137 -8.65 4.16 16.43
CA ALA A 137 -8.69 5.41 17.17
C ALA A 137 -10.12 5.60 17.71
N ASP A 138 -10.28 6.22 18.88
CA ASP A 138 -11.59 6.35 19.53
C ASP A 138 -12.61 7.17 18.70
N TRP A 139 -12.12 7.98 17.77
CA TRP A 139 -12.91 8.93 16.98
C TRP A 139 -12.84 8.69 15.45
N ARG A 140 -12.10 7.68 14.98
CA ARG A 140 -12.08 7.23 13.58
C ARG A 140 -11.48 5.84 13.42
N SER A 141 -11.85 5.14 12.36
CA SER A 141 -11.16 3.91 11.97
C SER A 141 -9.99 4.25 11.07
N LEU A 142 -8.79 3.77 11.42
CA LEU A 142 -7.55 4.03 10.69
C LEU A 142 -6.85 2.74 10.31
N TRP A 143 -6.29 2.70 9.12
CA TRP A 143 -5.67 1.50 8.56
C TRP A 143 -4.37 1.91 7.90
N LEU A 144 -3.31 1.14 8.12
CA LEU A 144 -2.17 1.15 7.22
C LEU A 144 -2.30 0.00 6.23
N ILE A 145 -2.10 0.33 4.96
CA ILE A 145 -2.29 -0.60 3.86
C ILE A 145 -1.07 -0.54 2.96
N ASP A 146 -0.44 -1.70 2.77
CA ASP A 146 0.66 -1.89 1.84
C ASP A 146 0.17 -2.66 0.62
N VAL A 147 0.07 -1.95 -0.52
CA VAL A 147 -0.52 -2.48 -1.75
C VAL A 147 0.39 -3.45 -2.51
N ASN A 148 1.68 -3.55 -2.13
CA ASN A 148 2.67 -4.38 -2.80
C ASN A 148 3.28 -5.46 -1.88
N GLY A 149 2.96 -5.42 -0.59
CA GLY A 149 3.30 -6.46 0.37
C GLY A 149 4.78 -6.46 0.74
N LEU A 150 5.41 -7.64 0.72
CA LEU A 150 6.85 -7.74 1.01
C LEU A 150 7.75 -7.22 -0.13
N LYS A 151 7.18 -6.96 -1.30
CA LYS A 151 7.93 -6.48 -2.46
C LYS A 151 8.24 -5.00 -2.25
N GLY A 152 9.52 -4.65 -2.40
CA GLY A 152 9.96 -3.27 -2.34
C GLY A 152 9.20 -2.35 -3.31
N PRO A 153 9.25 -1.03 -3.09
CA PRO A 153 10.27 -0.33 -2.29
C PRO A 153 10.01 -0.19 -0.77
N ASN A 154 8.86 -0.60 -0.25
CA ASN A 154 8.43 -0.53 1.16
C ASN A 154 8.62 0.87 1.76
N LYS A 155 8.02 1.87 1.11
CA LYS A 155 8.15 3.30 1.43
C LYS A 155 6.80 3.91 1.82
N ALA A 156 6.79 4.59 2.97
CA ALA A 156 5.66 5.36 3.43
C ALA A 156 5.20 6.39 2.37
N GLY A 157 3.91 6.38 2.03
CA GLY A 157 3.29 7.22 1.00
C GLY A 157 3.56 6.81 -0.45
N TYR A 158 4.37 5.77 -0.69
CA TYR A 158 4.62 5.24 -2.03
C TYR A 158 3.89 3.92 -2.28
N ASP A 159 4.06 2.92 -1.42
CA ASP A 159 3.32 1.64 -1.44
C ASP A 159 2.56 1.38 -0.13
N LEU A 160 3.00 1.99 0.96
CA LEU A 160 2.30 2.04 2.24
C LEU A 160 1.45 3.32 2.34
N PHE A 161 0.16 3.19 2.60
CA PHE A 161 -0.80 4.29 2.69
C PHE A 161 -1.62 4.26 3.97
N ASP A 162 -2.07 5.43 4.44
CA ASP A 162 -3.06 5.51 5.51
C ASP A 162 -4.48 5.66 4.95
N VAL A 163 -5.38 4.78 5.38
CA VAL A 163 -6.79 4.80 4.99
C VAL A 163 -7.64 5.08 6.23
N ALA A 164 -8.50 6.09 6.12
CA ALA A 164 -9.41 6.49 7.18
C ALA A 164 -10.85 6.22 6.79
N PHE A 165 -11.64 5.68 7.71
CA PHE A 165 -13.09 5.65 7.61
C PHE A 165 -13.69 6.59 8.66
N ASP A 166 -14.54 7.50 8.18
CA ASP A 166 -15.30 8.43 9.00
C ASP A 166 -16.80 8.12 8.87
N SER A 167 -17.48 7.97 10.00
CA SER A 167 -18.91 7.63 10.07
C SER A 167 -19.81 8.74 9.52
N SER A 168 -19.34 9.99 9.54
CA SER A 168 -20.07 11.14 8.99
C SER A 168 -20.17 11.09 7.46
N ASN A 169 -19.06 10.75 6.79
CA ASN A 169 -18.96 10.72 5.34
C ASN A 169 -19.22 9.32 4.74
N LYS A 170 -19.24 8.28 5.59
CA LYS A 170 -19.46 6.86 5.23
C LYS A 170 -18.61 6.41 4.04
N ARG A 171 -17.37 6.90 3.95
CA ARG A 171 -16.43 6.61 2.85
C ARG A 171 -15.04 6.38 3.39
N LEU A 172 -14.34 5.41 2.80
CA LEU A 172 -12.91 5.23 2.97
C LEU A 172 -12.15 6.32 2.21
N SER A 173 -11.24 7.00 2.90
CA SER A 173 -10.37 8.04 2.34
C SER A 173 -8.93 7.54 2.40
N PHE A 174 -8.33 7.33 1.24
CA PHE A 174 -6.91 7.00 1.11
C PHE A 174 -6.08 8.28 1.18
N ARG A 175 -5.03 8.26 2.01
CA ARG A 175 -4.16 9.40 2.24
C ARG A 175 -2.71 8.96 2.05
N GLY A 176 -1.98 9.73 1.24
CA GLY A 176 -0.53 9.60 1.06
C GLY A 176 0.25 10.56 1.97
N LYS A 177 -0.42 11.67 2.35
CA LYS A 177 -0.03 12.63 3.37
C LYS A 177 -1.12 12.67 4.41
N GLY A 178 -0.92 11.88 5.44
CA GLY A 178 -1.86 11.70 6.54
C GLY A 178 -1.05 11.37 7.77
N CYS A 179 -1.27 10.20 8.37
CA CYS A 179 -0.36 9.68 9.39
C CYS A 179 1.08 9.53 8.88
N LEU A 180 1.24 9.23 7.59
CA LEU A 180 2.52 9.00 6.91
C LEU A 180 3.15 10.31 6.40
N ASN A 181 4.48 10.31 6.23
CA ASN A 181 5.26 11.41 5.64
C ASN A 181 5.24 12.76 6.39
N GLN A 182 5.18 12.71 7.73
CA GLN A 182 5.16 13.91 8.58
C GLN A 182 6.53 14.37 9.09
N GLY A 183 7.62 13.68 8.71
CA GLY A 183 8.98 14.09 9.06
C GLY A 183 9.37 15.41 8.38
N ASN A 184 10.40 16.09 8.90
CA ASN A 184 11.07 17.19 8.22
C ASN A 184 12.52 16.79 7.88
N PRO A 185 12.90 16.69 6.60
CA PRO A 185 12.03 16.79 5.42
C PRO A 185 11.05 15.61 5.32
N PRO A 186 9.89 15.77 4.65
CA PRO A 186 8.95 14.68 4.45
C PRO A 186 9.68 13.55 3.69
N PRO A 187 9.72 12.33 4.24
CA PRO A 187 10.69 11.32 3.81
C PRO A 187 10.45 10.76 2.40
N VAL A 188 9.26 10.92 1.81
CA VAL A 188 8.95 10.38 0.48
C VAL A 188 7.98 11.29 -0.29
N THR A 189 8.35 11.63 -1.54
CA THR A 189 7.47 12.24 -2.54
C THR A 189 7.20 11.23 -3.66
N GLY A 190 5.93 11.02 -4.02
CA GLY A 190 5.50 10.11 -5.08
C GLY A 190 4.65 8.94 -4.56
N GLY A 191 3.84 8.32 -5.42
CA GLY A 191 2.79 7.39 -5.01
C GLY A 191 1.41 8.05 -5.05
N LEU A 192 0.67 8.10 -3.93
CA LEU A 192 -0.70 8.66 -3.92
C LEU A 192 -0.74 10.15 -4.32
N ASP A 193 0.30 10.91 -3.98
CA ASP A 193 0.43 12.32 -4.37
C ASP A 193 0.51 12.52 -5.90
N ASP A 194 1.00 11.51 -6.63
CA ASP A 194 1.04 11.48 -8.10
C ASP A 194 -0.30 11.02 -8.71
N TYR A 195 -1.20 10.49 -7.87
CA TYR A 195 -2.48 9.90 -8.25
C TYR A 195 -3.65 10.63 -7.59
N LYS A 196 -3.75 11.94 -7.87
CA LYS A 196 -4.93 12.75 -7.51
C LYS A 196 -6.21 12.10 -8.08
N ASP A 197 -7.31 12.27 -7.36
CA ASP A 197 -8.65 11.78 -7.73
C ASP A 197 -8.83 10.25 -7.75
N ILE A 198 -8.15 9.51 -6.86
CA ILE A 198 -8.33 8.05 -6.77
C ILE A 198 -9.79 7.64 -6.52
N GLU A 199 -10.55 8.51 -5.87
CA GLU A 199 -11.97 8.32 -5.56
C GLU A 199 -12.88 8.39 -6.79
N LYS A 200 -12.38 8.90 -7.94
CA LYS A 200 -13.11 9.01 -9.21
C LYS A 200 -12.85 7.82 -10.16
N TRP A 201 -12.04 6.84 -9.75
CA TRP A 201 -11.64 5.71 -10.58
C TRP A 201 -12.55 4.51 -10.47
#